data_AF-A0A4W5K5H7-F1
#
_entry.id   AF-A0A4W5K5H7-F1
#
_cell.length_a   1.000
_cell.length_b   1.000
_cell.length_c   1.000
_cell.angle_alpha   90.00
_cell.angle_beta   90.00
_cell.angle_gamma   90.00
#
_symmetry.space_group_name_H-M   'P 1'
#
loop_
_entity.id
_entity.type
_entity.pdbx_description
1 polymer ?
#
loop_
_entity_poly.entity_id
_entity_poly.type
_entity_poly.pdbx_seq_one_letter_code
_entity_poly.pdbx_strand_id
1 'polypeptide(L)' 'MYYGVQGIIIVNAEDIPIKTTLDYSSTVQYAGLLHQLVMKNDLTFLRVLSKKKEIMIAPLSHSNEHVGSRDETDR' A
#
# COMPACT_ATOMS: atom_id res chain seq x y z
N MET A 1 20.29 -0.30 -2.12
CA MET A 1 19.94 0.86 -1.28
C MET A 1 20.03 2.08 -2.16
N TYR A 2 18.93 2.83 -2.32
CA TYR A 2 18.92 3.99 -3.21
C TYR A 2 19.43 5.22 -2.46
N TYR A 3 20.19 6.08 -3.14
CA TYR A 3 20.74 7.29 -2.54
C TYR A 3 19.60 8.19 -2.04
N GLY A 4 19.67 8.61 -0.78
CA GLY A 4 18.63 9.43 -0.14
C GLY A 4 17.41 8.67 0.42
N VAL A 5 17.27 7.36 0.15
CA VAL A 5 16.19 6.53 0.70
C VAL A 5 16.60 5.94 2.04
N GLN A 6 15.84 6.24 3.10
CA GLN A 6 16.14 5.76 4.46
C GLN A 6 15.53 4.39 4.77
N GLY A 7 14.42 4.06 4.12
CA GLY A 7 13.67 2.86 4.40
C GLY A 7 12.75 2.47 3.25
N ILE A 8 12.54 1.18 3.09
CA ILE A 8 11.52 0.61 2.22
C ILE A 8 10.66 -0.31 3.09
N ILE A 9 9.34 -0.21 2.94
CA ILE A 9 8.36 -1.08 3.59
C ILE A 9 7.48 -1.67 2.49
N ILE A 10 7.31 -2.99 2.49
CA ILE A 10 6.36 -3.72 1.65
C ILE A 10 5.47 -4.53 2.60
N VAL A 11 4.17 -4.30 2.53
CA VAL A 11 3.14 -4.92 3.36
C VAL A 11 2.10 -5.62 2.48
N ASN A 12 1.44 -6.63 3.02
CA ASN A 12 0.26 -7.22 2.39
C ASN A 12 -1.03 -6.42 2.75
N ALA A 13 -2.18 -6.93 2.33
CA ALA A 13 -3.48 -6.32 2.61
C ALA A 13 -3.89 -6.41 4.09
N GLU A 14 -3.27 -7.30 4.88
CA GLU A 14 -3.49 -7.44 6.32
C GLU A 14 -2.49 -6.65 7.18
N ASP A 15 -1.76 -5.70 6.59
CA ASP A 15 -0.73 -4.86 7.26
C ASP A 15 0.46 -5.62 7.86
N ILE A 16 0.68 -6.86 7.41
CA ILE A 16 1.80 -7.67 7.80
C ILE A 16 3.00 -7.32 6.91
N PRO A 17 4.15 -6.92 7.49
CA PRO A 17 5.34 -6.63 6.71
C PRO A 17 5.87 -7.88 5.99
N ILE A 18 5.97 -7.82 4.66
CA ILE A 18 6.60 -8.84 3.81
C ILE A 18 8.11 -8.60 3.75
N LYS A 19 8.50 -7.32 3.59
CA LYS A 19 9.89 -6.90 3.49
C LYS A 19 10.06 -5.50 4.02
N THR A 20 11.10 -5.29 4.81
CA THR A 20 11.45 -3.96 5.31
C THR A 20 12.96 -3.80 5.45
N THR A 21 13.45 -2.57 5.33
CA THR A 21 14.83 -2.20 5.71
C THR A 21 14.87 -1.38 6.99
N LEU A 22 13.71 -1.16 7.62
CA LEU A 22 13.57 -0.50 8.92
C LEU A 22 13.44 -1.55 10.03
N ASP A 23 13.52 -1.11 11.28
CA ASP A 23 13.21 -1.96 12.41
C ASP A 23 11.73 -2.41 12.37
N TYR A 24 11.48 -3.62 12.89
CA TYR A 24 10.17 -4.24 12.81
C TYR A 24 9.09 -3.43 13.55
N SER A 25 9.41 -2.87 14.72
CA SER A 25 8.50 -2.03 15.50
C SER A 25 8.01 -0.81 14.72
N SER A 26 8.92 -0.03 14.14
CA SER A 26 8.57 1.12 13.30
C SER A 26 7.78 0.68 12.06
N THR A 27 8.15 -0.45 11.47
CA THR A 27 7.49 -0.97 10.27
C THR A 27 6.01 -1.28 10.52
N VAL A 28 5.69 -1.99 11.61
CA VAL A 28 4.31 -2.32 11.98
C VAL A 28 3.50 -1.05 12.31
N GLN A 29 4.11 -0.09 13.00
CA GLN A 29 3.44 1.19 13.30
C GLN A 29 3.12 1.99 12.03
N TYR A 30 4.07 2.10 11.09
CA TYR A 30 3.83 2.79 9.83
C TYR A 30 2.79 2.07 8.97
N ALA A 31 2.83 0.74 8.90
CA ALA A 31 1.88 -0.06 8.12
C ALA A 31 0.43 0.26 8.51
N GLY A 32 0.08 0.11 9.80
CA GLY A 32 -1.30 0.30 10.26
C GLY A 32 -1.81 1.75 10.08
N LEU A 33 -0.96 2.75 10.35
CA LEU A 33 -1.35 4.16 10.17
C LEU A 33 -1.58 4.52 8.70
N LEU A 34 -0.69 4.06 7.81
CA LEU A 34 -0.77 4.36 6.39
C LEU A 34 -1.92 3.59 5.74
N HIS A 35 -2.20 2.35 6.17
CA HIS A 35 -3.32 1.55 5.69
C HIS A 35 -4.66 2.24 5.96
N GLN A 36 -4.87 2.72 7.20
CA GLN A 36 -6.09 3.46 7.55
C GLN A 36 -6.30 4.71 6.71
N LEU A 37 -5.21 5.40 6.34
CA LEU A 37 -5.25 6.59 5.51
C LEU A 37 -5.56 6.25 4.05
N VAL A 38 -4.93 5.21 3.52
CA VAL A 38 -5.11 4.72 2.15
C VAL A 38 -6.50 4.12 1.96
N MET A 39 -7.00 3.27 2.85
CA MET A 39 -8.32 2.64 2.64
C MET A 39 -9.47 3.66 2.59
N LYS A 40 -9.35 4.79 3.30
CA LYS A 40 -10.39 5.83 3.32
C LYS A 40 -10.45 6.65 2.04
N ASN A 41 -9.39 6.64 1.25
CA ASN A 41 -9.24 7.50 0.08
C ASN A 41 -8.80 6.59 -1.05
N ASP A 42 -9.64 6.38 -2.07
CA ASP A 42 -9.30 5.54 -3.22
C ASP A 42 -8.13 6.16 -4.02
N LEU A 43 -6.91 5.92 -3.53
CA LEU A 43 -5.67 6.56 -3.94
C LEU A 43 -4.81 5.55 -4.68
N THR A 44 -4.36 5.94 -5.87
CA THR A 44 -3.35 5.18 -6.62
C THR A 44 -1.93 5.50 -6.14
N PHE A 45 -1.74 6.67 -5.55
CA PHE A 45 -0.46 7.13 -5.02
C PHE A 45 -0.64 8.24 -3.98
N LEU A 46 0.16 8.19 -2.91
CA LEU A 46 0.20 9.22 -1.88
C LEU A 46 1.65 9.63 -1.59
N ARG A 47 1.93 10.93 -1.67
CA ARG A 47 3.22 11.54 -1.33
C ARG A 47 3.07 12.49 -0.16
N VAL A 48 3.67 12.15 0.96
CA VAL A 48 3.69 12.99 2.16
C VAL A 48 5.09 13.56 2.32
N LEU A 49 5.21 14.88 2.13
CA LEU A 49 6.46 15.61 2.32
C LEU A 49 6.38 16.44 3.61
N SER A 50 7.37 16.27 4.48
CA SER A 50 7.62 17.14 5.61
C SER A 50 8.90 17.95 5.37
N LYS A 51 9.20 18.91 6.26
CA LYS A 51 10.46 19.67 6.19
C LYS A 51 11.73 18.81 6.25
N LYS A 52 11.66 17.61 6.84
CA LYS A 52 12.83 16.76 7.11
C LYS A 52 12.84 15.43 6.36
N LYS A 53 11.67 14.95 5.94
CA LYS A 53 11.45 13.58 5.49
C LYS A 53 10.34 13.54 4.45
N GLU A 54 10.39 12.51 3.62
CA GLU A 54 9.39 12.21 2.62
C GLU A 54 8.94 10.75 2.76
N ILE A 55 7.64 10.50 2.58
CA ILE A 55 7.04 9.18 2.51
C ILE A 55 6.25 9.09 1.20
N MET A 56 6.51 8.05 0.42
CA MET A 56 5.81 7.74 -0.83
C MET A 56 5.11 6.40 -0.65
N ILE A 57 3.83 6.34 -1.00
CA ILE A 57 2.97 5.18 -0.80
C ILE A 57 2.27 4.89 -2.11
N ALA A 58 2.35 3.65 -2.56
CA ALA A 58 1.69 3.16 -3.77
C ALA A 58 0.84 1.95 -3.39
N PRO A 59 -0.46 2.14 -3.10
CA PRO A 59 -1.39 1.05 -2.89
C PRO A 59 -1.52 0.22 -4.17
N LEU A 60 -1.48 -1.10 -4.05
CA LEU A 60 -1.73 -1.98 -5.18
C LEU A 60 -3.24 -2.22 -5.29
N SER A 61 -3.94 -1.45 -6.12
CA SER A 61 -5.35 -1.70 -6.41
C SER A 61 -5.45 -2.91 -7.33
N HIS A 62 -6.03 -4.00 -6.85
CA HIS A 62 -6.60 -5.00 -7.75
C HIS A 62 -7.81 -4.33 -8.39
N SER A 63 -7.70 -3.94 -9.67
CA SER A 63 -8.90 -3.73 -10.47
C SER A 63 -9.65 -5.06 -10.44
N ASN A 64 -10.72 -5.13 -9.64
CA ASN A 64 -11.65 -6.24 -9.69
C ASN A 64 -12.30 -6.17 -11.07
N GLU A 65 -11.66 -6.79 -12.06
CA GLU A 65 -12.34 -7.20 -13.27
C GLU A 65 -13.39 -8.20 -12.80
N HIS A 66 -14.58 -7.69 -12.49
CA HIS A 66 -15.78 -8.52 -12.49
C HIS A 66 -15.89 -9.06 -13.91
N VAL A 67 -15.26 -10.21 -14.14
CA VAL A 67 -15.60 -11.08 -15.25
C VAL A 67 -17.06 -11.41 -15.01
N GLY A 68 -17.94 -10.63 -15.65
CA GLY A 68 -19.37 -10.86 -15.60
C GLY A 68 -19.59 -12.32 -15.96
N SER A 69 -20.17 -13.05 -15.01
CA SER A 69 -20.76 -14.35 -15.26
C SER A 69 -21.64 -14.17 -16.49
N ARG A 70 -21.19 -14.67 -17.64
CA ARG A 70 -22.01 -14.76 -18.84
C ARG A 70 -23.17 -15.66 -18.44
N ASP A 71 -24.32 -15.05 -18.17
CA ASP A 71 -25.56 -15.79 -17.95
C ASP A 71 -25.82 -16.62 -19.21
N GLU A 72 -25.58 -17.91 -19.07
CA GLU A 72 -25.80 -18.93 -20.07
C GLU A 72 -27.28 -19.34 -19.99
N THR A 73 -28.16 -18.42 -20.38
CA THR A 73 -29.59 -18.71 -20.64
C THR A 73 -30.02 -18.02 -21.93
N ASP A 74 -29.47 -18.52 -23.04
CA ASP A 74 -30.10 -18.40 -24.36
C ASP A 74 -30.04 -19.78 -25.03
N ARG A 75 -30.92 -20.68 -24.58
CA ARG A 75 -31.40 -21.87 -25.30
C ARG A 75 -32.80 -22.24 -24.83
#